data_AF-A0A935HI84-F1
#
_entry.id   AF-A0A935HI84-F1
#
_cell.length_a   1.000
_cell.length_b   1.000
_cell.length_c   1.000
_cell.angle_alpha   90.00
_cell.angle_beta   90.00
_cell.angle_gamma   90.00
#
_symmetry.space_group_name_H-M   'P 1'
#
loop_
_entity.id
_entity.type
_entity.pdbx_description
1 polymer ?
#
loop_
_entity_poly.entity_id
_entity_poly.type
_entity_poly.pdbx_seq_one_letter_code
_entity_poly.pdbx_strand_id
1 'polypeptide(L)'
;MYTTDGILQIDNNLIENAIRPVALGRKNYLFAGSHERAQDAAMLYSLFATCRLHNINPEHWLTHVFEKINSTKKENLHLLLPQNYVANFKQQ
;
A
#
# COMPACT_ATOMS: atom_id res chain seq x y z
N MET A 1 21.41 -16.55 16.09
CA MET A 1 20.16 -15.87 16.48
C MET A 1 19.15 -16.07 15.35
N TYR A 2 18.66 -17.31 15.29
CA TYR A 2 17.58 -17.89 14.45
C TYR A 2 17.34 -19.33 14.96
N THR A 3 18.38 -19.93 15.56
CA THR A 3 18.35 -21.15 16.36
C THR A 3 17.62 -21.01 17.71
N THR A 4 17.35 -19.78 18.16
CA THR A 4 16.83 -19.50 19.52
C THR A 4 15.33 -19.22 19.55
N ASP A 5 14.74 -18.82 18.41
CA ASP A 5 13.33 -18.44 18.29
C ASP A 5 12.74 -19.09 17.04
N GLY A 6 11.89 -20.12 17.24
CA GLY A 6 11.24 -20.88 16.16
C GLY A 6 10.18 -20.10 15.38
N ILE A 7 10.00 -18.81 15.68
CA ILE A 7 9.11 -17.88 14.98
C ILE A 7 9.82 -17.25 13.77
N LEU A 8 11.15 -17.27 13.75
CA LEU A 8 11.95 -16.75 12.64
C LEU A 8 12.13 -17.85 11.58
N GLN A 9 11.47 -17.67 10.44
CA GLN A 9 11.71 -18.51 9.26
C GLN A 9 13.16 -18.35 8.78
N ILE A 10 13.79 -19.47 8.43
CA ILE A 10 15.20 -19.51 7.96
C ILE A 10 15.33 -18.84 6.59
N ASP A 11 14.24 -18.81 5.81
CA ASP A 11 14.18 -18.24 4.49
C ASP A 11 13.53 -16.86 4.46
N ASN A 12 14.17 -15.91 3.78
CA ASN A 12 13.68 -14.55 3.60
C ASN A 12 12.71 -14.42 2.40
N ASN A 13 12.27 -15.54 1.82
CA ASN A 13 11.56 -15.59 0.55
C ASN A 13 10.24 -14.79 0.58
N LEU A 14 9.53 -14.78 1.71
CA LEU A 14 8.31 -13.99 1.89
C LEU A 14 8.58 -12.48 1.81
N ILE A 15 9.64 -12.01 2.47
CA ILE A 15 10.04 -10.60 2.42
C ILE A 15 10.57 -10.25 1.02
N GLU A 16 11.36 -11.13 0.40
CA GLU A 16 11.84 -10.94 -0.97
C GLU A 16 10.68 -10.83 -1.97
N ASN A 17 9.67 -11.67 -1.84
CA ASN A 17 8.43 -11.60 -2.63
C ASN A 17 7.68 -10.27 -2.39
N ALA A 18 7.65 -9.79 -1.15
CA ALA A 18 6.98 -8.54 -0.79
C ALA A 18 7.71 -7.30 -1.34
N ILE A 19 9.05 -7.30 -1.39
CA ILE A 19 9.85 -6.18 -1.92
C ILE A 19 10.02 -6.24 -3.44
N ARG A 20 9.84 -7.40 -4.08
CA ARG A 20 10.06 -7.58 -5.53
C ARG A 20 9.23 -6.63 -6.40
N PRO A 21 7.95 -6.31 -6.10
CA PRO A 21 7.17 -5.32 -6.85
C PRO A 21 7.77 -3.90 -6.76
N VAL A 22 8.31 -3.54 -5.59
CA VAL A 22 9.03 -2.27 -5.39
C VAL A 22 10.32 -2.29 -6.20
N ALA A 23 11.06 -3.40 -6.14
CA ALA A 23 12.30 -3.57 -6.87
C ALA A 23 12.15 -3.47 -8.40
N LEU A 24 11.08 -4.06 -8.94
CA LEU A 24 10.70 -3.96 -10.35
C LEU A 24 10.17 -2.56 -10.71
N GLY A 25 9.36 -1.96 -9.83
CA GLY A 25 8.82 -0.61 -10.02
C GLY A 25 9.90 0.47 -10.09
N ARG A 26 11.04 0.31 -9.40
CA ARG A 26 12.21 1.22 -9.48
C ARG A 26 12.70 1.49 -10.90
N LYS A 27 12.55 0.56 -11.85
CA LYS A 27 12.88 0.79 -13.26
C LYS A 27 11.83 1.62 -14.01
N ASN A 28 10.59 1.64 -13.54
CA ASN A 28 9.47 2.40 -14.12
C ASN A 28 9.18 3.73 -13.41
N TYR A 29 9.79 4.00 -12.25
CA TYR A 29 9.71 5.30 -11.60
C TYR A 29 10.62 6.31 -12.31
N LEU A 30 10.11 6.85 -13.43
CA LEU A 30 10.71 7.95 -14.22
C LEU A 30 11.05 9.22 -13.40
N PHE A 31 10.71 9.27 -12.11
CA PHE A 31 10.92 10.40 -11.22
C PHE A 31 11.64 10.05 -9.91
N ALA A 32 12.31 8.90 -9.82
CA ALA A 32 13.10 8.48 -8.65
C ALA A 32 14.47 9.19 -8.54
N GLY A 33 14.52 10.50 -8.77
CA GLY A 33 15.74 11.31 -8.69
C GLY A 33 15.93 12.08 -7.37
N SER A 34 14.86 12.22 -6.56
CA SER A 34 14.89 12.95 -5.28
C SER A 34 14.43 12.04 -4.13
N HIS A 35 15.04 12.21 -2.96
CA HIS A 35 14.69 11.50 -1.72
C HIS A 35 13.20 11.67 -1.37
N GLU A 36 12.64 12.87 -1.59
CA GLU A 36 11.24 13.18 -1.33
C GLU A 36 10.30 12.31 -2.18
N ARG A 37 10.59 12.16 -3.47
CA ARG A 37 9.76 11.34 -4.38
C ARG A 37 9.88 9.84 -4.08
N ALA A 38 11.02 9.40 -3.55
CA ALA A 38 11.17 8.03 -3.06
C ALA A 38 10.29 7.78 -1.83
N GLN A 39 10.19 8.77 -0.93
CA GLN A 39 9.30 8.70 0.23
C GLN A 39 7.83 8.66 -0.20
N ASP A 40 7.42 9.50 -1.16
CA ASP A 40 6.06 9.48 -1.70
C ASP A 40 5.69 8.12 -2.33
N ALA A 41 6.61 7.55 -3.11
CA ALA A 41 6.41 6.22 -3.68
C ALA A 41 6.30 5.14 -2.59
N ALA A 42 7.13 5.21 -1.55
CA ALA A 42 7.06 4.28 -0.42
C ALA A 42 5.73 4.39 0.35
N MET A 43 5.22 5.60 0.54
CA MET A 43 3.90 5.82 1.13
C MET A 43 2.80 5.19 0.28
N LEU A 44 2.81 5.40 -1.03
CA LEU A 44 1.81 4.84 -1.94
C LEU A 44 1.85 3.30 -1.95
N TYR A 45 3.03 2.70 -2.01
CA TYR A 45 3.18 1.25 -1.91
C TYR A 45 2.66 0.69 -0.59
N SER A 46 2.90 1.38 0.52
CA SER A 46 2.39 0.98 1.84
C SER A 46 0.85 0.99 1.87
N LEU A 47 0.23 1.98 1.23
CA LEU A 47 -1.23 2.06 1.09
C LEU A 47 -1.79 0.93 0.21
N PHE A 48 -1.15 0.64 -0.92
CA PHE A 48 -1.55 -0.49 -1.77
C PHE A 48 -1.32 -1.85 -1.11
N ALA A 49 -0.26 -2.01 -0.33
CA ALA A 49 -0.05 -3.20 0.49
C ALA A 49 -1.16 -3.36 1.53
N THR A 50 -1.59 -2.27 2.16
CA THR A 50 -2.74 -2.26 3.06
C THR A 50 -4.03 -2.65 2.33
N CYS A 51 -4.26 -2.13 1.12
CA CYS A 51 -5.42 -2.54 0.29
C CYS A 51 -5.41 -4.05 0.03
N ARG A 52 -4.23 -4.63 -0.31
CA ARG A 52 -4.09 -6.08 -0.51
C ARG A 52 -4.37 -6.88 0.77
N LEU A 53 -3.88 -6.41 1.93
CA LEU A 53 -4.14 -7.07 3.21
C LEU A 53 -5.63 -7.12 3.56
N HIS A 54 -6.38 -6.08 3.21
CA HIS A 54 -7.84 -6.00 3.41
C HIS A 54 -8.65 -6.58 2.24
N ASN A 55 -8.00 -7.18 1.24
CA ASN A 55 -8.63 -7.72 0.03
C ASN A 55 -9.48 -6.69 -0.75
N ILE A 56 -9.04 -5.43 -0.73
CA ILE A 56 -9.66 -4.30 -1.43
C ILE A 56 -8.94 -4.08 -2.75
N ASN A 57 -9.69 -3.86 -3.83
CA ASN A 57 -9.11 -3.45 -5.10
C ASN A 57 -8.50 -2.04 -4.96
N PRO A 58 -7.16 -1.87 -5.11
CA PRO A 58 -6.50 -0.58 -4.94
C PRO A 58 -7.03 0.50 -5.89
N GLU A 59 -7.47 0.13 -7.10
CA GLU A 59 -8.02 1.06 -8.08
C GLU A 59 -9.35 1.66 -7.59
N HIS A 60 -10.26 0.81 -7.10
CA HIS A 60 -11.55 1.26 -6.57
C HIS A 60 -11.39 2.15 -5.34
N TRP A 61 -10.47 1.78 -4.45
CA TRP A 61 -10.14 2.63 -3.31
C TRP A 61 -9.57 3.97 -3.77
N LEU A 62 -8.64 3.97 -4.72
CA LEU A 62 -8.01 5.20 -5.21
C LEU A 62 -9.02 6.14 -5.88
N THR A 63 -9.94 5.61 -6.69
CA THR A 63 -11.02 6.39 -7.31
C THR A 63 -11.92 7.02 -6.26
N HIS A 64 -12.33 6.25 -5.25
CA HIS A 64 -13.15 6.75 -4.13
C HIS A 64 -12.43 7.84 -3.33
N VAL A 65 -11.12 7.68 -3.10
CA VAL A 65 -10.29 8.70 -2.47
C VAL A 65 -10.29 9.97 -3.31
N PHE A 66 -10.04 9.89 -4.63
CA PHE A 66 -10.02 11.07 -5.50
C PHE A 66 -11.37 11.78 -5.61
N GLU A 67 -12.49 11.04 -5.58
CA GLU A 67 -13.82 11.64 -5.55
C GLU A 67 -14.07 12.39 -4.24
N LYS A 68 -13.66 11.82 -3.10
CA LYS A 68 -13.95 12.37 -1.77
C LYS A 68 -12.91 13.36 -1.25
N ILE A 69 -11.69 13.38 -1.79
CA ILE A 69 -10.61 14.23 -1.27
C ILE A 69 -10.95 15.71 -1.32
N ASN A 70 -11.67 16.15 -2.35
CA ASN A 70 -12.08 17.55 -2.51
C ASN A 70 -13.23 17.95 -1.58
N SER A 71 -14.07 16.99 -1.18
CA SER A 71 -15.22 17.22 -0.31
C SER A 71 -14.93 16.97 1.17
N THR A 72 -13.84 16.25 1.49
CA THR A 72 -13.50 15.84 2.85
C THR A 72 -12.67 16.92 3.55
N LYS A 73 -13.14 17.37 4.72
CA LYS A 73 -12.38 18.30 5.58
C LYS A 73 -11.09 17.65 6.09
N LYS A 74 -10.06 18.46 6.35
CA LYS A 74 -8.73 18.00 6.79
C LYS A 74 -8.75 17.06 8.00
N GLU A 75 -9.65 17.31 8.93
CA GLU A 75 -9.91 16.51 10.13
C GLU A 75 -10.41 15.07 9.84
N ASN A 76 -11.06 14.87 8.70
CA ASN A 76 -11.70 13.60 8.32
C ASN A 76 -10.89 12.78 7.32
N LEU A 77 -9.65 13.16 6.97
CA LEU A 77 -8.83 12.40 6.01
C LEU A 77 -8.56 10.96 6.47
N HIS A 78 -8.50 10.71 7.77
CA HIS A 78 -8.29 9.36 8.30
C HIS A 78 -9.41 8.38 7.90
N LEU A 79 -10.62 8.88 7.56
CA LEU A 79 -11.72 8.05 7.06
C LEU A 79 -11.49 7.55 5.63
N LEU A 80 -10.58 8.17 4.88
CA LEU A 80 -10.21 7.77 3.51
C LEU A 80 -9.12 6.69 3.47
N LEU A 81 -8.61 6.27 4.64
CA LEU A 81 -7.63 5.19 4.71
C LEU A 81 -8.23 3.86 4.20
N PRO A 82 -7.42 2.99 3.58
CA PRO A 82 -7.88 1.70 3.07
C PRO A 82 -8.61 0.84 4.10
N GLN A 83 -8.23 0.95 5.38
CA GLN A 83 -8.81 0.19 6.50
C GLN A 83 -10.28 0.53 6.76
N ASN A 84 -10.67 1.78 6.48
CA ASN A 84 -12.01 2.31 6.70
C ASN A 84 -12.88 2.24 5.43
N TYR A 85 -12.32 1.70 4.33
CA TYR A 85 -13.03 1.56 3.08
C TYR A 85 -14.05 0.43 3.19
N VAL A 86 -15.32 0.79 3.42
CA VAL A 86 -16.45 -0.12 3.32
C VAL A 86 -16.73 -0.35 1.83
N ALA A 87 -16.09 -1.39 1.29
CA ALA A 87 -16.46 -1.94 0.00
C ALA A 87 -17.91 -2.43 0.10
N ASN A 88 -18.88 -1.61 -0.31
CA ASN A 88 -20.23 -2.07 -0.57
C ASN A 88 -20.14 -2.99 -1.79
N PHE A 89 -19.84 -4.27 -1.55
CA PHE A 89 -19.86 -5.31 -2.57
C PHE A 89 -21.31 -5.51 -3.01
N LYS A 90 -21.76 -4.68 -3.96
CA LYS A 90 -22.80 -5.12 -4.89
C LYS A 90 -22.17 -6.20 -5.75
N GLN A 91 -22.34 -7.44 -5.32
CA GLN A 91 -22.24 -8.60 -6.21
C GLN A 91 -23.25 -8.38 -7.33
N GLN A 92 -22.76 -8.24 -8.57
CA GLN A 92 -23.51 -8.54 -9.79
C GLN A 92 -22.79 -9.69 -10.47
#